data_AF-A0A955UQD4-F1
#
_entry.id   AF-A0A955UQD4-F1
#
_cell.length_a   1.000
_cell.length_b   1.000
_cell.length_c   1.000
_cell.angle_alpha   90.00
_cell.angle_beta   90.00
_cell.angle_gamma   90.00
#
_symmetry.space_group_name_H-M   'P 1'
#
loop_
_entity.id
_entity.type
_entity.pdbx_description
1 polymer ?
#
loop_
_entity_poly.entity_id
_entity_poly.type
_entity_poly.pdbx_seq_one_letter_code
_entity_poly.pdbx_strand_id
1 'polypeptide(L)' 'MAARSRNGWGGARPGAGRPKGSGSGPSPDARRNRVAIMLSDKELAKLERIARRKGEPVATVAYRIFARAFERTR' A
#
# COMPACT_ATOMS: atom_id res chain seq x y z
N MET A 1 -29.77 -10.72 17.16
CA MET A 1 -28.53 -11.29 16.60
C MET A 1 -28.18 -10.53 15.32
N ALA A 2 -27.17 -9.67 15.33
CA ALA A 2 -26.80 -8.90 14.14
C ALA A 2 -25.77 -9.68 13.29
N ALA A 3 -26.08 -9.84 12.01
CA ALA A 3 -25.24 -10.53 11.03
C ALA A 3 -23.87 -9.85 10.90
N ARG A 4 -22.80 -10.59 11.22
CA ARG A 4 -21.42 -10.17 10.94
C ARG A 4 -21.19 -10.27 9.42
N SER A 5 -21.40 -9.15 8.72
CA SER A 5 -20.93 -8.98 7.34
C SER A 5 -19.43 -9.23 7.29
N ARG A 6 -19.04 -10.34 6.65
CA ARG A 6 -17.66 -10.82 6.52
C ARG A 6 -16.93 -10.25 5.30
N ASN A 7 -17.44 -9.15 4.73
CA ASN A 7 -16.96 -8.57 3.46
C ASN A 7 -16.26 -7.20 3.62
N GLY A 8 -15.86 -6.83 4.83
CA GLY A 8 -15.10 -5.60 5.06
C GLY A 8 -13.63 -5.79 4.73
N TRP A 9 -13.15 -5.20 3.63
CA TRP A 9 -11.72 -5.03 3.29
C TRP A 9 -10.97 -4.07 4.24
N GLY A 10 -11.30 -4.12 5.53
CA GLY A 10 -10.89 -3.18 6.56
C GLY A 10 -11.32 -3.65 7.94
N GLY A 11 -10.80 -4.78 8.40
CA GLY A 11 -10.82 -5.11 9.83
C GLY A 11 -10.24 -3.95 10.65
N ALA A 12 -10.72 -3.76 11.89
CA ALA A 12 -10.30 -2.69 12.79
C ALA A 12 -8.77 -2.58 12.83
N ARG A 13 -8.22 -1.51 12.23
CA ARG A 13 -6.78 -1.32 12.12
C ARG A 13 -6.28 -0.47 13.28
N PRO A 14 -5.05 -0.70 13.76
CA PRO A 14 -4.41 0.23 14.69
C PRO A 14 -4.47 1.65 14.12
N GLY A 15 -5.17 2.56 14.80
CA GLY A 15 -5.33 3.96 14.37
C GLY A 15 -6.61 4.28 13.58
N ALA A 16 -7.47 3.31 13.26
CA ALA A 16 -8.78 3.58 12.69
C ALA A 16 -9.66 4.32 13.71
N GLY A 17 -10.12 5.53 13.37
CA GLY A 17 -10.92 6.39 14.26
C GLY A 17 -10.13 7.30 15.20
N ARG A 18 -8.80 7.35 15.12
CA ARG A 18 -8.00 8.30 15.90
C ARG A 18 -8.13 9.73 15.36
N PRO A 19 -8.17 10.76 16.23
CA PRO A 19 -8.06 12.15 15.83
C PRO A 19 -6.81 12.40 14.96
N LYS A 20 -6.93 13.30 13.98
CA LYS A 20 -5.82 13.67 13.10
C LYS A 20 -4.62 14.14 13.95
N GLY A 21 -3.48 13.45 13.80
CA GLY A 21 -2.24 13.77 14.53
C GLY A 21 -2.02 13.06 15.87
N SER A 22 -2.96 12.22 16.34
CA SER A 22 -2.92 11.63 17.69
C SER A 22 -2.21 10.27 17.80
N GLY A 23 -1.29 9.94 16.89
CA GLY A 23 -0.62 8.63 16.90
C GLY A 23 0.76 8.67 16.25
N SER A 24 1.68 7.88 16.81
CA SER A 24 2.95 7.53 16.18
C SER A 24 2.69 6.51 15.07
N GLY A 25 2.97 6.89 13.83
CA GLY A 25 2.75 6.08 12.63
C GLY A 25 2.16 6.92 11.47
N PRO A 26 2.20 6.41 10.23
CA PRO A 26 1.62 7.13 9.10
C PRO A 26 0.12 7.35 9.32
N SER A 27 -0.32 8.60 9.18
CA SER A 27 -1.72 9.00 9.36
C SER A 27 -2.67 8.05 8.61
N PRO A 28 -3.87 7.74 9.16
CA PRO A 28 -4.92 7.03 8.41
C PRO A 28 -5.23 7.69 7.06
N ASP A 29 -5.10 9.02 7.01
CA ASP A 29 -5.27 9.84 5.81
C ASP A 29 -4.03 9.87 4.90
N ALA A 30 -2.88 9.37 5.33
CA ALA A 30 -1.66 9.35 4.51
C ALA A 30 -1.76 8.37 3.32
N ARG A 31 -2.78 7.51 3.29
CA ARG A 31 -2.99 6.50 2.23
C ARG A 31 -4.36 6.66 1.58
N ARG A 32 -4.70 7.88 1.15
CA ARG A 32 -6.00 8.24 0.54
C ARG A 32 -6.37 7.42 -0.70
N ASN A 33 -5.39 7.11 -1.55
CA ASN A 33 -5.64 6.36 -2.79
C ASN A 33 -4.84 5.05 -2.77
N ARG A 34 -5.55 3.92 -2.76
CA ARG A 34 -4.94 2.59 -2.93
C ARG A 34 -5.07 2.16 -4.38
N VAL A 35 -3.98 1.67 -4.94
CA VAL A 35 -3.95 1.06 -6.26
C VAL A 35 -3.58 -0.41 -6.07
N ALA A 36 -4.38 -1.30 -6.64
CA ALA A 36 -4.02 -2.69 -6.83
C ALA A 36 -3.53 -2.86 -8.27
N ILE A 37 -2.37 -3.49 -8.43
CA ILE A 37 -1.79 -3.78 -9.74
C ILE A 37 -1.73 -5.29 -9.93
N MET A 38 -2.13 -5.77 -11.10
CA MET A 38 -1.92 -7.16 -11.49
C MET A 38 -0.61 -7.25 -12.27
N LEU A 39 0.24 -8.19 -11.87
CA LEU A 39 1.53 -8.47 -12.48
C LEU A 39 1.55 -9.94 -12.86
N SER A 40 2.24 -10.27 -13.95
CA SER A 40 2.60 -11.67 -14.21
C SER A 40 3.58 -12.18 -13.13
N ASP A 41 3.66 -13.49 -12.97
CA ASP A 41 4.59 -14.12 -12.01
C ASP A 41 6.04 -13.69 -12.23
N LYS A 42 6.45 -13.54 -13.49
CA LYS A 42 7.79 -13.09 -13.87
C LYS A 42 8.06 -11.65 -13.43
N GLU A 43 7.08 -10.77 -13.58
CA GLU A 43 7.19 -9.36 -13.19
C GLU A 43 7.20 -9.21 -11.67
N LEU A 44 6.34 -9.95 -10.97
CA LEU A 44 6.32 -9.96 -9.51
C LEU A 44 7.65 -10.47 -8.94
N ALA A 45 8.16 -11.60 -9.43
CA ALA A 45 9.44 -12.17 -8.99
C ALA A 45 10.61 -11.19 -9.22
N LYS A 46 10.59 -10.44 -10.33
CA LYS A 46 11.58 -9.40 -10.61
C LYS A 46 11.47 -8.25 -9.60
N LEU A 47 10.25 -7.79 -9.31
CA LEU A 47 10.00 -6.72 -8.34
C LEU A 47 10.42 -7.11 -6.93
N GLU A 48 10.09 -8.32 -6.47
CA GLU A 48 10.50 -8.88 -5.18
C GLU A 48 12.02 -8.98 -5.05
N ARG A 49 12.71 -9.41 -6.11
CA ARG A 49 14.18 -9.46 -6.13
C ARG A 49 14.79 -8.08 -5.93
N ILE A 50 14.22 -7.04 -6.55
CA ILE A 50 14.68 -5.66 -6.39
C ILE A 50 14.41 -5.17 -4.96
N ALA A 51 13.22 -5.43 -4.43
CA ALA A 51 12.83 -5.08 -3.06
C ALA A 51 13.78 -5.71 -2.04
N ARG A 52 14.06 -7.01 -2.18
CA ARG A 52 15.01 -7.74 -1.32
C ARG A 52 16.42 -7.16 -1.38
N ARG A 53 16.93 -6.84 -2.57
CA ARG A 53 18.27 -6.22 -2.72
C ARG A 53 18.38 -4.84 -2.06
N LYS A 54 17.27 -4.11 -1.97
CA LYS A 54 17.22 -2.76 -1.39
C LYS A 54 16.85 -2.75 0.10
N GLY A 55 16.41 -3.88 0.66
CA GLY A 55 15.83 -3.92 2.00
C GLY A 55 14.54 -3.09 2.14
N GLU A 56 13.83 -2.87 1.03
CA GLU A 56 12.61 -2.04 0.98
C GLU A 56 11.36 -2.93 0.78
N PRO A 57 10.16 -2.52 1.26
CA PRO A 57 8.92 -3.21 0.93
C PRO A 57 8.60 -3.20 -0.56
N VAL A 58 8.05 -4.29 -1.10
CA VAL A 58 7.65 -4.45 -2.51
C VAL A 58 6.77 -3.28 -2.99
N ALA A 59 5.79 -2.89 -2.17
CA ALA A 59 4.88 -1.77 -2.48
C ALA A 59 5.62 -0.42 -2.62
N THR A 60 6.68 -0.19 -1.82
CA THR A 60 7.51 1.02 -1.90
C THR A 60 8.28 1.07 -3.22
N VAL A 61 8.85 -0.07 -3.62
CA VAL A 61 9.56 -0.17 -4.90
C VAL A 61 8.61 0.02 -6.07
N ALA A 62 7.42 -0.61 -6.03
CA ALA A 62 6.38 -0.44 -7.04
C ALA A 62 5.96 1.03 -7.17
N TYR A 63 5.71 1.70 -6.04
CA TYR A 63 5.37 3.12 -6.01
C TYR A 63 6.45 3.99 -6.66
N ARG A 64 7.73 3.77 -6.37
CA ARG A 64 8.82 4.55 -6.97
C ARG A 64 8.94 4.37 -8.48
N ILE A 65 8.72 3.15 -8.97
CA ILE A 65 8.70 2.88 -10.42
C ILE A 65 7.55 3.66 -11.07
N PHE A 66 6.35 3.57 -10.47
CA PHE A 66 5.16 4.27 -10.93
C PHE A 66 5.34 5.79 -10.92
N ALA A 67 5.77 6.37 -9.80
CA ALA A 67 6.00 7.81 -9.65
C ALA A 67 6.98 8.36 -10.70
N ARG A 68 8.10 7.65 -10.94
CA ARG A 68 9.08 8.02 -11.98
C ARG A 68 8.50 7.95 -13.39
N ALA A 69 7.56 7.04 -13.66
CA ALA A 69 6.90 6.98 -14.95
C ALA A 69 6.01 8.22 -15.18
N PHE A 70 5.29 8.70 -14.16
CA PHE A 70 4.50 9.94 -14.26
C PHE A 70 5.37 11.17 -14.49
N GLU A 71 6.51 11.28 -13.82
CA GLU A 71 7.45 12.39 -14.01
C GLU A 71 7.97 12.49 -15.45
N ARG A 72 8.14 11.36 -16.14
CA ARG A 72 8.59 11.31 -17.54
C ARG A 72 7.49 11.58 -18.56
N THR A 73 6.23 11.55 -18.14
CA THR A 73 5.07 11.74 -19.03
C THR A 73 4.62 13.20 -19.05
N ARG A 74 5.23 14.07 -18.24
CA ARG A 74 5.08 15.53 -18.27
C ARG A 74 6.18 16.15 -19.11
#